data_AF-A0A232LMI0-F1
#
_entry.id   AF-A0A232LMI0-F1
#
_cell.length_a   1.000
_cell.length_b   1.000
_cell.length_c   1.000
_cell.angle_alpha   90.00
_cell.angle_beta   90.00
_cell.angle_gamma   90.00
#
_symmetry.space_group_name_H-M   'P 1'
#
loop_
_entity.id
_entity.type
_entity.pdbx_description
1 polymer ?
#
loop_
_entity_poly.entity_id
_entity_poly.type
_entity_poly.pdbx_seq_one_letter_code
_entity_poly.pdbx_strand_id
1 'polypeptide(L)' 'MPENLWPEFFKTAIYITNRTPTKQLGWLTPLEQLYHDLDRPNPRPSIAQLRIIGCRAYTKINKILK' A
#
# COMPACT_ATOMS: atom_id res chain seq x y z
N MET A 1 2.90 1.65 17.51
CA MET A 1 1.74 1.64 16.57
C MET A 1 0.60 0.91 17.28
N PRO A 2 -0.66 1.34 17.17
CA PRO A 2 -1.78 0.67 17.84
C PRO A 2 -1.96 -0.79 17.35
N GLU A 3 -2.20 -1.74 18.25
CA GLU A 3 -2.32 -3.17 17.89
C GLU A 3 -3.51 -3.47 16.99
N ASN A 4 -4.60 -2.73 17.16
CA ASN A 4 -5.83 -2.87 16.37
C ASN A 4 -5.67 -2.50 14.89
N LEU A 5 -4.60 -1.79 14.51
CA LEU A 5 -4.37 -1.35 13.13
C LEU A 5 -3.49 -2.32 12.32
N TRP A 6 -2.83 -3.30 12.95
CA TRP A 6 -2.03 -4.30 12.24
C TRP A 6 -2.76 -4.97 11.07
N PRO A 7 -4.04 -5.41 11.20
CA PRO A 7 -4.75 -6.03 10.10
C PRO A 7 -4.91 -5.13 8.88
N GLU A 8 -5.08 -3.82 9.07
CA GLU A 8 -5.17 -2.85 7.98
C GLU A 8 -3.83 -2.70 7.27
N PHE A 9 -2.73 -2.62 8.03
CA PHE A 9 -1.38 -2.57 7.45
C PHE A 9 -1.06 -3.79 6.60
N PHE A 10 -1.38 -5.00 7.06
CA PHE A 10 -1.18 -6.21 6.26
C PHE A 10 -2.00 -6.16 4.97
N LYS A 11 -3.28 -5.76 5.05
CA LYS A 11 -4.12 -5.58 3.86
C LYS A 11 -3.52 -4.58 2.88
N THR A 12 -3.03 -3.44 3.37
CA THR A 12 -2.42 -2.41 2.52
C THR A 12 -1.10 -2.88 1.92
N ALA A 13 -0.26 -3.58 2.68
CA ALA A 13 0.98 -4.16 2.17
C ALA A 13 0.71 -5.16 1.04
N ILE A 14 -0.22 -6.10 1.24
CA ILE A 14 -0.63 -7.06 0.22
C ILE A 14 -1.21 -6.34 -1.00
N TYR A 15 -2.07 -5.35 -0.78
CA TYR A 15 -2.66 -4.54 -1.85
C TYR A 15 -1.59 -3.87 -2.72
N ILE A 16 -0.58 -3.26 -2.09
CA ILE A 16 0.51 -2.57 -2.78
C ILE A 16 1.36 -3.59 -3.54
N THR A 17 1.79 -4.67 -2.89
CA THR A 17 2.62 -5.69 -3.51
C THR A 17 1.96 -6.26 -4.77
N ASN A 18 0.67 -6.56 -4.72
CA ASN A 18 -0.06 -7.11 -5.86
C ASN A 18 -0.22 -6.13 -7.04
N ARG A 19 -0.10 -4.82 -6.79
CA ARG A 19 -0.21 -3.76 -7.81
C ARG A 19 1.11 -3.04 -8.11
N THR A 20 2.22 -3.51 -7.54
CA THR A 20 3.53 -2.92 -7.79
C THR A 20 4.26 -3.74 -8.85
N PRO A 21 4.79 -3.10 -9.91
CA PRO A 21 5.59 -3.78 -10.92
C PRO A 21 6.76 -4.52 -10.30
N THR A 22 6.90 -5.81 -10.63
CA THR A 22 7.99 -6.64 -10.10
C THR A 22 8.99 -6.95 -11.22
N LYS A 23 10.28 -6.70 -10.97
CA LYS A 23 11.34 -6.91 -11.97
C LYS A 23 11.41 -8.36 -12.47
N GLN A 24 11.18 -9.32 -11.59
CA GLN A 24 11.17 -10.75 -11.94
C GLN A 24 10.04 -11.12 -12.91
N LEU A 25 8.95 -10.35 -12.94
CA LEU A 25 7.80 -10.52 -13.84
C LEU A 25 7.91 -9.64 -15.10
N GLY A 26 9.12 -9.16 -15.44
CA GLY A 26 9.29 -8.28 -16.61
C GLY A 26 8.62 -6.92 -16.48
N TRP A 27 8.53 -6.38 -15.26
CA TRP A 27 7.82 -5.14 -14.92
C TRP A 27 6.28 -5.23 -14.99
N LEU A 28 5.71 -6.44 -15.02
CA LEU A 28 4.30 -6.65 -14.75
C LEU A 28 4.03 -6.67 -13.24
N THR A 29 2.82 -6.28 -12.84
CA THR A 29 2.37 -6.52 -11.46
C THR A 29 1.92 -7.97 -11.28
N PRO A 30 2.01 -8.54 -10.07
CA PRO A 30 1.51 -9.90 -9.82
C PRO A 30 0.05 -10.10 -10.21
N LEU A 31 -0.79 -9.07 -10.05
CA LEU A 31 -2.20 -9.12 -10.44
C LEU A 31 -2.35 -9.19 -11.97
N GLU A 32 -1.56 -8.44 -12.73
CA GLU A 32 -1.60 -8.47 -14.20
C GLU A 32 -1.16 -9.83 -14.73
N GLN A 33 -0.08 -10.40 -14.17
CA GLN A 33 0.38 -11.74 -14.53
C GLN A 33 -0.71 -12.79 -14.26
N LEU A 34 -1.35 -12.75 -13.08
CA LEU A 34 -2.43 -13.67 -12.74
C LEU A 34 -3.61 -13.56 -13.72
N TYR A 35 -3.97 -12.35 -14.14
CA TYR A 35 -5.06 -12.15 -15.11
C TYR A 35 -4.69 -12.64 -16.50
N HIS A 36 -3.44 -12.45 -16.91
CA HIS A 36 -2.92 -12.99 -18.16
C HIS A 36 -2.99 -14.53 -18.16
N ASP A 37 -2.59 -15.18 -17.06
CA ASP A 37 -2.61 -16.65 -16.93
C ASP A 37 -4.04 -17.22 -16.89
N LEU A 38 -5.01 -16.42 -16.43
CA LEU A 38 -6.44 -16.78 -16.38
C LEU A 38 -7.23 -16.40 -17.64
N ASP A 39 -6.56 -15.92 -18.69
CA ASP A 39 -7.16 -15.39 -19.92
C ASP A 39 -8.24 -14.32 -19.66
N ARG A 40 -7.95 -13.42 -18.72
CA ARG A 40 -8.82 -12.31 -18.30
C ARG A 40 -8.27 -10.96 -18.77
N PRO A 41 -9.15 -9.96 -18.99
CA PRO A 41 -8.71 -8.62 -19.39
C PRO A 41 -7.81 -7.99 -18.33
N ASN A 42 -6.72 -7.37 -18.76
CA ASN A 42 -5.73 -6.77 -17.87
C ASN A 42 -6.38 -5.70 -16.93
N PRO A 43 -6.33 -5.90 -15.60
CA PRO A 43 -6.80 -4.91 -14.64
C PRO A 43 -5.76 -3.79 -14.49
N ARG A 44 -5.96 -2.67 -15.18
CA ARG A 44 -5.10 -1.48 -15.02
C ARG A 44 -5.09 -1.04 -13.54
N PRO A 45 -3.92 -1.02 -12.87
CA PRO A 45 -3.86 -0.67 -11.46
C PRO A 45 -4.16 0.83 -11.27
N SER A 46 -5.20 1.15 -10.50
CA SER A 46 -5.49 2.53 -10.07
C SER A 46 -4.83 2.81 -8.72
N ILE A 47 -4.07 3.90 -8.65
CA ILE A 47 -3.36 4.35 -7.44
C ILE A 47 -4.19 5.38 -6.64
N ALA A 48 -5.33 5.83 -7.17
CA ALA A 48 -6.17 6.88 -6.55
C ALA A 48 -6.67 6.54 -5.13
N GLN A 49 -6.64 5.26 -4.76
CA GLN A 49 -7.10 4.75 -3.47
C GLN A 49 -6.01 4.78 -2.38
N LEU A 50 -4.73 5.00 -2.73
CA LEU A 50 -3.65 5.03 -1.76
C LEU A 50 -3.75 6.27 -0.87
N ARG A 51 -3.65 6.06 0.45
CA ARG A 51 -3.58 7.11 1.47
C ARG A 51 -2.31 6.93 2.28
N ILE A 52 -1.75 8.04 2.76
CA ILE A 52 -0.62 8.00 3.68
C ILE A 52 -1.05 7.28 4.95
N ILE A 53 -0.39 6.19 5.28
CA ILE A 53 -0.61 5.49 6.53
C ILE A 53 0.16 6.22 7.63
N GLY A 54 -0.54 6.87 8.55
CA GLY A 54 0.08 7.62 9.63
C GLY A 54 -0.93 8.35 10.50
N CYS A 55 -0.44 8.99 11.55
CA CYS A 55 -1.22 9.88 12.40
C CYS A 55 -0.57 11.26 12.47
N ARG A 56 -1.35 12.30 12.81
CA ARG A 56 -0.78 13.61 13.12
C ARG A 56 0.03 13.49 14.42
N ALA A 57 1.34 13.69 14.33
CA ALA A 57 2.21 13.79 15.49
C ALA A 57 2.39 15.25 15.88
N TYR A 58 2.25 15.56 17.17
CA TYR A 58 2.53 16.87 17.72
C TYR A 58 3.86 16.82 18.48
N THR A 59 4.66 17.89 18.39
CA THR A 59 5.89 18.00 19.16
C THR A 59 5.56 18.27 20.63
N LYS A 60 6.28 17.60 21.54
CA LYS A 60 6.17 17.90 22.97
C LYS A 60 6.91 19.21 23.25
N ILE A 61 6.18 20.28 23.56
CA ILE A 61 6.76 21.54 24.00
C ILE A 61 7.21 21.39 25.46
N ASN A 62 8.52 21.26 25.69
CA ASN A 62 9.07 21.00 27.03
C ASN A 62 9.07 22.22 27.96
N LYS A 63 8.97 23.44 27.41
CA LYS A 63 8.84 24.68 28.17
C LYS A 63 7.92 25.64 27.42
N ILE A 64 6.87 26.12 28.10
CA ILE A 64 6.10 27.27 27.64
C ILE A 64 6.97 28.49 27.97
N LEU A 65 7.48 29.18 26.95
CA LEU A 65 8.08 30.50 27.14
C LEU A 65 6.97 31.42 27.66
N LYS A 66 7.10 31.83 28.93
CA LYS A 66 6.27 32.87 29.54
C LYS A 66 6.67 34.24 29.02
#